data_AF-A0A962DUL3-F1
#
_entry.id   AF-A0A962DUL3-F1
#
_cell.length_a   1.000
_cell.length_b   1.000
_cell.length_c   1.000
_cell.angle_alpha   90.00
_cell.angle_beta   90.00
_cell.angle_gamma   90.00
#
_symmetry.space_group_name_H-M   'P 1'
#
loop_
_entity.id
_entity.type
_entity.pdbx_description
1 polymer ?
#
loop_
_entity_poly.entity_id
_entity_poly.type
_entity_poly.pdbx_seq_one_letter_code
_entity_poly.pdbx_strand_id
1 'polypeptide(L)'
;GLKFSSADQEVSNAEKVKLLEHLRASHGKKESQISRGPAQITLKRKTVSEITVAGAGSGRSGSGTKTINVEVRQRKTYIKRSTVQEQIDNDPEREEAQRLLNESQLRREQEEQELRAAEEKRKQAEEEKRQAEQEAERIAAEEEAARVAAEEAVRAAEEEERKREEEKRGHEAKPKVKERTPRFNDDPKPHGKHRPEEKRKGKHGV
;
A
#
# COMPACT_ATOMS: atom_id res chain seq x y z
N GLY A 1 15.57 -61.41 -38.02
CA GLY A 1 16.88 -61.96 -38.43
C GLY A 1 17.31 -61.33 -39.73
N LEU A 2 18.61 -61.33 -40.01
CA LEU A 2 19.15 -60.93 -41.32
C LEU A 2 18.90 -62.06 -42.34
N LYS A 3 18.56 -61.71 -43.58
CA LYS A 3 18.30 -62.68 -44.65
C LYS A 3 19.59 -62.88 -45.45
N PHE A 4 20.12 -64.10 -45.44
CA PHE A 4 21.25 -64.49 -46.27
C PHE A 4 20.84 -65.65 -47.16
N SER A 5 21.20 -65.59 -48.44
CA SER A 5 20.85 -66.58 -49.47
C SER A 5 22.00 -67.55 -49.77
N SER A 6 23.23 -67.23 -49.39
CA SER A 6 24.42 -68.08 -49.53
C SER A 6 25.45 -67.79 -48.43
N ALA A 7 26.36 -68.73 -48.17
CA ALA A 7 27.40 -68.58 -47.15
C ALA A 7 28.46 -67.52 -47.52
N ASP A 8 28.68 -67.29 -48.81
CA ASP A 8 29.66 -66.34 -49.34
C ASP A 8 29.08 -64.94 -49.61
N GLN A 9 27.83 -64.68 -49.18
CA GLN A 9 27.17 -63.40 -49.43
C GLN A 9 27.87 -62.26 -48.67
N GLU A 10 28.28 -61.21 -49.40
CA GLU A 10 28.86 -60.01 -48.80
C GLU A 10 27.84 -59.26 -47.93
N VAL A 11 28.22 -58.93 -46.69
CA VAL A 11 27.35 -58.23 -45.74
C VAL A 11 27.46 -56.72 -45.95
N SER A 12 26.34 -56.07 -46.25
CA SER A 12 26.28 -54.62 -46.39
C SER A 12 26.49 -53.90 -45.04
N ASN A 13 26.89 -52.63 -45.08
CA ASN A 13 27.09 -51.85 -43.85
C ASN A 13 25.82 -51.74 -43.00
N ALA A 14 24.65 -51.65 -43.62
CA ALA A 14 23.37 -51.62 -42.92
C ALA A 14 23.06 -52.94 -42.18
N GLU A 15 23.42 -54.08 -42.76
CA GLU A 15 23.23 -55.39 -42.15
C GLU A 15 24.23 -55.64 -41.01
N LYS A 16 25.47 -55.16 -41.16
CA LYS A 16 26.47 -55.16 -40.07
C LYS A 16 25.96 -54.41 -38.85
N VAL A 17 25.36 -53.23 -39.03
CA VAL A 17 24.80 -52.44 -37.92
C VAL A 17 23.66 -53.19 -37.22
N LYS A 18 22.73 -53.79 -37.99
CA LYS A 18 21.63 -54.59 -37.43
C LYS A 18 22.13 -55.83 -36.68
N LEU A 19 23.17 -56.50 -37.18
CA LEU A 19 23.80 -57.62 -36.48
C LEU A 19 24.43 -57.16 -35.16
N LEU A 20 25.15 -56.03 -35.17
CA LEU A 20 25.75 -55.46 -33.98
C LEU A 20 24.72 -55.09 -32.93
N GLU A 21 23.58 -54.52 -33.33
CA GLU A 21 22.46 -54.21 -32.43
C GLU A 21 21.91 -55.48 -31.78
N HIS A 22 21.67 -56.52 -32.56
CA HIS A 22 21.18 -57.81 -32.05
C HIS A 22 22.19 -58.45 -31.09
N LEU A 23 23.48 -58.50 -31.44
CA LEU A 23 24.52 -59.05 -30.56
C LEU A 23 24.65 -58.26 -29.25
N ARG A 24 24.60 -56.92 -29.32
CA ARG A 24 24.56 -56.07 -28.12
C ARG A 24 23.35 -56.40 -27.24
N ALA A 25 22.19 -56.60 -27.83
CA ALA A 25 20.97 -56.97 -27.11
C ALA A 25 21.06 -58.38 -26.48
N SER A 26 21.59 -59.37 -27.20
CA SER A 26 21.75 -60.76 -26.71
C SER A 26 22.79 -60.86 -25.59
N HIS A 27 23.87 -60.06 -25.64
CA HIS A 27 24.90 -60.02 -24.61
C HIS A 27 24.55 -59.08 -23.43
N GLY A 28 23.30 -58.64 -23.31
CA GLY A 28 22.83 -57.82 -22.18
C GLY A 28 23.27 -56.36 -22.21
N LYS A 29 24.08 -55.93 -23.18
CA LYS A 29 24.44 -54.53 -23.44
C LYS A 29 23.33 -53.83 -24.24
N LYS A 30 22.07 -53.93 -23.80
CA LYS A 30 21.03 -53.03 -24.30
C LYS A 30 21.42 -51.60 -23.95
N GLU A 31 21.22 -50.67 -24.88
CA GLU A 31 21.48 -49.23 -24.70
C GLU A 31 20.79 -48.67 -23.44
N SER A 32 19.65 -49.28 -23.07
CA SER A 32 18.95 -49.01 -21.81
C SER A 32 19.78 -49.31 -20.55
N GLN A 33 20.73 -50.23 -20.56
CA GLN A 33 21.59 -50.54 -19.40
C GLN A 33 22.75 -49.55 -19.24
N ILE A 34 23.21 -48.93 -20.33
CA ILE A 34 24.23 -47.87 -20.28
C ILE A 34 23.65 -46.62 -19.58
N SER A 35 22.39 -46.28 -19.87
CA SER A 35 21.64 -45.23 -19.16
C SER A 35 21.04 -45.70 -17.81
N ARG A 36 20.84 -47.00 -17.59
CA ARG A 36 20.36 -47.61 -16.32
C ARG A 36 21.47 -48.27 -15.49
N GLY A 37 22.66 -47.69 -15.45
CA GLY A 37 23.59 -47.99 -14.34
C GLY A 37 22.92 -47.82 -12.95
N PRO A 38 23.52 -48.31 -11.87
CA PRO A 38 22.95 -48.19 -10.52
C PRO A 38 22.64 -46.72 -10.17
N ALA A 39 21.54 -46.50 -9.43
CA ALA A 39 21.13 -45.16 -8.99
C ALA A 39 22.19 -44.45 -8.15
N GLN A 40 23.03 -45.24 -7.46
CA GLN A 40 24.09 -44.76 -6.58
C GLN A 40 25.36 -45.58 -6.81
N ILE A 41 26.50 -44.91 -6.95
CA ILE A 41 27.83 -45.52 -7.04
C ILE A 41 28.69 -44.96 -5.91
N THR A 42 29.21 -45.84 -5.05
CA THR A 42 30.16 -45.43 -4.00
C THR A 42 31.59 -45.66 -4.47
N LEU A 43 32.31 -44.57 -4.74
CA LEU A 43 33.72 -44.60 -5.08
C LEU A 43 34.56 -44.64 -3.81
N LYS A 44 35.41 -45.66 -3.68
CA LYS A 44 36.45 -45.72 -2.65
C LYS A 44 37.72 -45.11 -3.24
N ARG A 45 38.14 -43.96 -2.71
CA ARG A 45 39.38 -43.29 -3.11
C ARG A 45 40.41 -43.38 -2.00
N LYS A 46 41.64 -43.66 -2.40
CA LYS A 46 42.83 -43.68 -1.56
C LYS A 46 43.70 -42.52 -1.99
N THR A 47 44.04 -41.64 -1.06
CA THR A 47 45.00 -40.55 -1.27
C THR A 47 46.11 -40.73 -0.26
N VAL A 48 47.35 -40.88 -0.73
CA VAL A 48 48.52 -40.95 0.14
C VAL A 48 49.21 -39.59 0.06
N SER A 49 49.44 -38.97 1.21
CA SER A 49 50.15 -37.70 1.35
C SER A 49 51.34 -37.89 2.27
N GLU A 50 52.50 -37.36 1.88
CA GLU A 50 53.69 -37.36 2.72
C GLU A 50 53.64 -36.18 3.69
N ILE A 51 53.80 -36.46 4.98
CA ILE A 51 53.96 -35.45 6.02
C ILE A 51 55.40 -35.53 6.54
N THR A 52 56.14 -34.44 6.36
CA THR A 52 57.46 -34.26 6.95
C THR A 52 57.28 -33.71 8.37
N VAL A 53 57.60 -34.53 9.37
CA VAL A 53 57.54 -34.10 10.78
C VAL A 53 58.88 -33.46 11.12
N ALA A 54 58.89 -32.14 11.27
CA ALA A 54 60.01 -31.42 11.87
C ALA A 54 60.12 -31.87 13.33
N GLY A 55 61.20 -32.59 13.66
CA GLY A 55 61.40 -33.13 15.00
C GLY A 55 61.49 -32.01 16.04
N ALA A 56 60.45 -31.85 16.85
CA ALA A 56 60.47 -30.99 18.02
C ALA A 56 61.28 -31.69 19.14
N GLY A 57 62.57 -31.34 19.24
CA GLY A 57 63.35 -31.54 20.45
C GLY A 57 64.32 -32.72 20.47
N SER A 58 65.59 -32.37 20.21
CA SER A 58 66.77 -32.67 21.03
C SER A 58 67.02 -34.10 21.54
N GLY A 59 68.12 -34.69 21.05
CA GLY A 59 68.84 -35.71 21.82
C GLY A 59 69.31 -36.90 21.00
N ARG A 60 70.48 -36.75 20.38
CA ARG A 60 71.44 -37.85 20.18
C ARG A 60 71.12 -38.86 19.07
N SER A 61 71.08 -38.40 17.82
CA SER A 61 71.77 -39.00 16.64
C SER A 61 71.19 -38.46 15.32
N GLY A 62 71.95 -37.55 14.69
CA GLY A 62 72.07 -37.25 13.25
C GLY A 62 71.02 -37.55 12.18
N SER A 63 69.70 -37.58 12.42
CA SER A 63 68.71 -37.78 11.33
C SER A 63 67.59 -36.72 11.39
N GLY A 64 67.76 -35.68 10.57
CA GLY A 64 66.78 -34.61 10.37
C GLY A 64 65.51 -35.13 9.70
N THR A 65 64.37 -34.53 10.05
CA THR A 65 63.05 -34.62 9.40
C THR A 65 62.61 -36.03 8.95
N LYS A 66 61.71 -36.67 9.69
CA LYS A 66 61.11 -37.96 9.28
C LYS A 66 59.90 -37.70 8.37
N THR A 67 59.91 -38.28 7.18
CA THR A 67 58.75 -38.28 6.26
C THR A 67 57.88 -39.49 6.53
N ILE A 68 56.60 -39.26 6.81
CA ILE A 68 55.60 -40.30 7.08
C ILE A 68 54.57 -40.26 5.97
N ASN A 69 54.29 -41.40 5.36
CA ASN A 69 53.19 -41.56 4.40
C ASN A 69 51.87 -41.68 5.16
N VAL A 70 50.98 -40.70 5.00
CA VAL A 70 49.63 -40.71 5.56
C VAL A 70 48.64 -41.10 4.46
N GLU A 71 47.95 -42.21 4.64
CA GLU A 71 46.91 -42.66 3.71
C GLU A 71 45.52 -42.23 4.22
N VAL A 72 44.87 -41.32 3.48
CA VAL A 72 43.46 -40.99 3.68
C VAL A 72 42.60 -41.86 2.76
N ARG A 73 41.78 -42.71 3.35
CA ARG A 73 40.78 -43.52 2.64
C ARG A 73 39.43 -42.82 2.73
N GLN A 74 38.90 -42.35 1.61
CA GLN A 74 37.59 -41.69 1.54
C GLN A 74 36.58 -42.54 0.77
N ARG A 75 35.34 -42.53 1.25
CA ARG A 75 34.18 -43.07 0.52
C ARG A 75 33.37 -41.90 0.02
N LYS A 76 33.24 -41.74 -1.30
CA LYS A 76 32.36 -40.75 -1.93
C LYS A 76 31.23 -41.44 -2.67
N THR A 77 30.02 -41.16 -2.24
CA THR A 77 28.81 -41.69 -2.85
C THR A 77 28.29 -40.70 -3.88
N TYR A 78 28.21 -41.13 -5.14
CA TYR A 78 27.64 -40.35 -6.24
C TYR A 78 26.28 -40.93 -6.59
N ILE A 79 25.25 -40.09 -6.62
CA ILE A 79 23.88 -40.46 -6.98
C ILE A 79 23.60 -39.90 -8.39
N LYS A 80 22.81 -40.62 -9.19
CA LYS A 80 22.40 -40.14 -10.51
C LYS A 80 21.59 -38.85 -10.38
N ARG A 81 21.89 -37.88 -11.24
CA ARG A 81 21.19 -36.59 -11.24
C ARG A 81 19.69 -36.76 -11.52
N SER A 82 19.32 -37.70 -12.39
CA SER A 82 17.92 -37.99 -12.71
C SER A 82 17.11 -38.48 -11.50
N THR A 83 17.70 -39.30 -10.63
CA THR A 83 17.01 -39.79 -9.43
C THR A 83 16.86 -38.71 -8.37
N VAL A 84 17.83 -37.78 -8.28
CA VAL A 84 17.70 -36.62 -7.39
C VAL A 84 16.62 -35.67 -7.89
N GLN A 85 16.55 -35.43 -9.20
CA GLN A 85 15.52 -34.57 -9.80
C GLN A 85 14.11 -35.16 -9.60
N GLU A 86 13.93 -36.46 -9.85
CA GLU A 86 12.65 -37.14 -9.64
C GLU A 86 12.20 -37.11 -8.17
N GLN A 87 13.15 -37.18 -7.21
CA GLN A 87 12.85 -37.00 -5.79
C GLN A 87 12.47 -35.56 -5.42
N ILE A 88 13.06 -34.57 -6.09
CA ILE A 88 12.73 -33.15 -5.88
C ILE A 88 11.34 -32.83 -6.45
N ASP A 89 11.02 -33.39 -7.62
CA ASP A 89 9.77 -33.12 -8.32
C ASP A 89 8.58 -33.85 -7.67
N ASN A 90 8.80 -34.99 -7.01
CA ASN A 90 7.76 -35.74 -6.29
C ASN A 90 7.87 -35.58 -4.76
N ASP A 91 8.40 -34.45 -4.29
CA ASP A 91 8.52 -34.18 -2.85
C ASP A 91 7.18 -33.67 -2.29
N PRO A 92 6.40 -34.50 -1.56
CA PRO A 92 5.10 -34.09 -1.04
C PRO A 92 5.20 -32.91 -0.06
N GLU A 93 6.32 -32.78 0.66
CA GLU A 93 6.53 -31.66 1.59
C GLU A 93 6.60 -30.32 0.86
N ARG A 94 7.15 -30.30 -0.37
CA ARG A 94 7.19 -29.09 -1.19
C ARG A 94 5.81 -28.70 -1.71
N GLU A 95 5.02 -29.67 -2.14
CA GLU A 95 3.65 -29.42 -2.59
C GLU A 95 2.78 -28.89 -1.44
N GLU A 96 2.90 -29.49 -0.25
CA GLU A 96 2.22 -29.02 0.96
C GLU A 96 2.67 -27.62 1.38
N ALA A 97 3.98 -27.34 1.34
CA ALA A 97 4.52 -26.01 1.61
C ALA A 97 4.00 -24.96 0.62
N GLN A 98 3.89 -25.30 -0.67
CA GLN A 98 3.31 -24.41 -1.68
C GLN A 98 1.82 -24.18 -1.45
N ARG A 99 1.05 -25.21 -1.08
CA ARG A 99 -0.37 -25.06 -0.74
C ARG A 99 -0.57 -24.15 0.46
N LEU A 100 0.21 -24.34 1.52
CA LEU A 100 0.14 -23.51 2.72
C LEU A 100 0.53 -22.06 2.44
N LEU A 101 1.53 -21.83 1.59
CA LEU A 101 1.91 -20.49 1.14
C LEU A 101 0.77 -19.80 0.39
N ASN A 102 0.15 -20.51 -0.57
CA ASN A 102 -0.98 -19.98 -1.35
C ASN A 102 -2.20 -19.70 -0.46
N GLU A 103 -2.51 -20.58 0.48
CA GLU A 103 -3.59 -20.38 1.45
C GLU A 103 -3.34 -19.15 2.32
N SER A 104 -2.12 -18.98 2.81
CA SER A 104 -1.73 -17.80 3.58
C SER A 104 -1.83 -16.50 2.76
N GLN A 105 -1.48 -16.53 1.47
CA GLN A 105 -1.60 -15.38 0.58
C GLN A 105 -3.07 -15.02 0.35
N LEU A 106 -3.90 -16.02 0.02
CA LEU A 106 -5.33 -15.82 -0.20
C LEU A 106 -6.01 -15.24 1.05
N ARG A 107 -5.69 -15.75 2.24
CA ARG A 107 -6.23 -15.23 3.50
C ARG A 107 -5.83 -13.77 3.73
N ARG A 108 -4.58 -13.41 3.44
CA ARG A 108 -4.09 -12.03 3.58
C ARG A 108 -4.77 -11.09 2.58
N GLU A 109 -4.97 -11.53 1.35
CA GLU A 109 -5.68 -10.75 0.33
C GLU A 109 -7.16 -10.53 0.71
N GLN A 110 -7.82 -11.55 1.27
CA GLN A 110 -9.18 -11.42 1.78
C GLN A 110 -9.27 -10.42 2.92
N GLU A 111 -8.39 -10.51 3.93
CA GLU A 111 -8.34 -9.56 5.04
C GLU A 111 -8.07 -8.13 4.55
N GLU A 112 -7.17 -7.95 3.58
CA GLU A 112 -6.89 -6.64 2.99
C GLU A 112 -8.09 -6.09 2.21
N GLN A 113 -8.83 -6.93 1.48
CA GLN A 113 -10.06 -6.53 0.80
C GLN A 113 -11.14 -6.12 1.79
N GLU A 114 -11.31 -6.87 2.89
CA GLU A 114 -12.28 -6.53 3.94
C GLU A 114 -11.93 -5.20 4.62
N LEU A 115 -10.64 -4.97 4.91
CA LEU A 115 -10.17 -3.70 5.48
C LEU A 115 -10.40 -2.53 4.52
N ARG A 116 -10.10 -2.69 3.23
CA ARG A 116 -10.35 -1.66 2.21
C ARG A 116 -11.84 -1.36 2.08
N ALA A 117 -12.70 -2.38 2.02
CA ALA A 117 -14.15 -2.19 1.96
C ALA A 117 -14.70 -1.51 3.22
N ALA A 118 -14.16 -1.83 4.40
CA ALA A 118 -14.54 -1.17 5.64
C ALA A 118 -14.09 0.31 5.66
N GLU A 119 -12.88 0.61 5.18
CA GLU A 119 -12.38 1.98 5.06
C GLU A 119 -13.20 2.81 4.07
N GLU A 120 -13.55 2.25 2.90
CA GLU A 120 -14.41 2.90 1.91
C GLU A 120 -15.79 3.20 2.48
N LYS A 121 -16.42 2.25 3.19
CA LYS A 121 -17.71 2.49 3.86
C LYS A 121 -17.61 3.60 4.92
N ARG A 122 -16.51 3.65 5.67
CA ARG A 122 -16.29 4.73 6.65
C ARG A 122 -16.14 6.08 5.98
N LYS A 123 -15.37 6.16 4.88
CA LYS A 123 -15.21 7.39 4.09
C LYS A 123 -16.53 7.86 3.48
N GLN A 124 -17.32 6.94 2.91
CA GLN A 124 -18.63 7.26 2.37
C GLN A 124 -19.58 7.80 3.45
N ALA A 125 -19.62 7.16 4.62
CA ALA A 125 -20.45 7.63 5.73
C ALA A 125 -19.99 8.99 6.30
N GLU A 126 -18.69 9.27 6.31
CA GLU A 126 -18.15 10.58 6.70
C GLU A 126 -18.47 11.66 5.67
N GLU A 127 -18.35 11.34 4.38
CA GLU A 127 -18.69 12.25 3.29
C GLU A 127 -20.18 12.57 3.26
N GLU A 128 -21.05 11.57 3.43
CA GLU A 128 -22.50 11.75 3.52
C GLU A 128 -22.87 12.65 4.71
N LYS A 129 -22.26 12.44 5.88
CA LYS A 129 -22.45 13.33 7.04
C LYS A 129 -22.00 14.75 6.76
N ARG A 130 -20.85 14.92 6.12
CA ARG A 130 -20.33 16.24 5.76
C ARG A 130 -21.22 16.94 4.74
N GLN A 131 -21.76 16.21 3.77
CA GLN A 131 -22.71 16.75 2.80
C GLN A 131 -24.03 17.16 3.48
N ALA A 132 -24.56 16.33 4.38
CA ALA A 132 -25.76 16.65 5.14
C ALA A 132 -25.57 17.87 6.06
N GLU A 133 -24.40 18.01 6.70
CA GLU A 133 -24.06 19.19 7.51
C GLU A 133 -23.96 20.46 6.65
N GLN A 134 -23.31 20.39 5.48
CA GLN A 134 -23.24 21.51 4.55
C GLN A 134 -24.61 21.89 3.99
N GLU A 135 -25.47 20.92 3.69
CA GLU A 135 -26.84 21.20 3.23
C GLU A 135 -27.68 21.84 4.34
N ALA A 136 -27.59 21.33 5.57
CA ALA A 136 -28.25 21.94 6.73
C ALA A 136 -27.76 23.37 6.99
N GLU A 137 -26.46 23.62 6.90
CA GLU A 137 -25.88 24.97 7.03
C GLU A 137 -26.38 25.90 5.92
N ARG A 138 -26.46 25.43 4.68
CA ARG A 138 -27.01 26.20 3.56
C ARG A 138 -28.48 26.56 3.76
N ILE A 139 -29.30 25.60 4.20
CA ILE A 139 -30.72 25.84 4.47
C ILE A 139 -30.88 26.84 5.62
N ALA A 140 -30.11 26.69 6.70
CA ALA A 140 -30.14 27.62 7.83
C ALA A 140 -29.71 29.04 7.43
N ALA A 141 -28.67 29.17 6.60
CA ALA A 141 -28.22 30.46 6.09
C ALA A 141 -29.24 31.12 5.15
N GLU A 142 -29.94 30.34 4.32
CA GLU A 142 -31.01 30.84 3.45
C GLU A 142 -32.22 31.30 4.27
N GLU A 143 -32.64 30.53 5.29
CA GLU A 143 -33.73 30.92 6.20
C GLU A 143 -33.38 32.19 6.98
N GLU A 144 -32.15 32.31 7.49
CA GLU A 144 -31.70 33.51 8.19
C GLU A 144 -31.66 34.72 7.25
N ALA A 145 -31.13 34.57 6.03
CA ALA A 145 -31.14 35.63 5.04
C ALA A 145 -32.57 36.07 4.66
N ALA A 146 -33.50 35.13 4.51
CA ALA A 146 -34.90 35.42 4.27
C ALA A 146 -35.56 36.16 5.45
N ARG A 147 -35.25 35.78 6.69
CA ARG A 147 -35.74 36.46 7.91
C ARG A 147 -35.22 37.90 8.00
N VAL A 148 -33.92 38.11 7.74
CA VAL A 148 -33.31 39.46 7.73
C VAL A 148 -33.91 40.33 6.64
N ALA A 149 -34.09 39.79 5.42
CA ALA A 149 -34.71 40.53 4.32
C ALA A 149 -36.18 40.89 4.61
N ALA A 150 -36.95 39.99 5.24
CA ALA A 150 -38.32 40.27 5.64
C ALA A 150 -38.38 41.36 6.73
N GLU A 151 -37.48 41.32 7.72
CA GLU A 151 -37.41 42.35 8.77
C GLU A 151 -37.01 43.72 8.20
N GLU A 152 -36.06 43.76 7.26
CA GLU A 152 -35.66 44.99 6.57
C GLU A 152 -36.79 45.56 5.72
N ALA A 153 -37.56 44.71 5.02
CA ALA A 153 -38.72 45.14 4.26
C ALA A 153 -39.83 45.74 5.15
N VAL A 154 -40.07 45.16 6.34
CA VAL A 154 -41.01 45.72 7.33
C VAL A 154 -40.53 47.08 7.84
N ARG A 155 -39.24 47.20 8.21
CA ARG A 155 -38.67 48.49 8.65
C ARG A 155 -38.73 49.56 7.55
N ALA A 156 -38.44 49.20 6.29
CA ALA A 156 -38.53 50.11 5.17
C ALA A 156 -39.98 50.57 4.91
N ALA A 157 -40.96 49.68 5.04
CA ALA A 157 -42.37 50.01 4.92
C ALA A 157 -42.86 50.94 6.05
N GLU A 158 -42.43 50.71 7.29
CA GLU A 158 -42.75 51.57 8.45
C GLU A 158 -42.11 52.96 8.30
N GLU A 159 -40.87 53.05 7.80
CA GLU A 159 -40.22 54.34 7.55
C GLU A 159 -40.91 55.13 6.42
N GLU A 160 -41.33 54.46 5.34
CA GLU A 160 -42.15 55.06 4.27
C GLU A 160 -43.50 55.54 4.77
N GLU A 161 -44.19 54.75 5.62
CA GLU A 161 -45.47 55.16 6.21
C GLU A 161 -45.29 56.39 7.10
N ARG A 162 -44.25 56.40 7.94
CA ARG A 162 -43.93 57.54 8.81
C ARG A 162 -43.57 58.80 8.01
N LYS A 163 -42.86 58.68 6.89
CA LYS A 163 -42.60 59.81 5.97
C LYS A 163 -43.89 60.32 5.32
N ARG A 164 -44.78 59.43 4.87
CA ARG A 164 -46.08 59.81 4.30
C ARG A 164 -46.99 60.48 5.33
N GLU A 165 -46.97 60.04 6.59
CA GLU A 165 -47.72 60.67 7.67
C GLU A 165 -47.18 62.07 7.99
N GLU A 166 -45.85 62.24 8.01
CA GLU A 166 -45.21 63.54 8.20
C GLU A 166 -45.51 64.52 7.04
N GLU A 167 -45.52 64.04 5.79
CA GLU A 167 -45.89 64.84 4.62
C GLU A 167 -47.36 65.30 4.65
N LYS A 168 -48.28 64.42 5.06
CA LYS A 168 -49.70 64.76 5.26
C LYS A 168 -49.88 65.83 6.34
N ARG A 169 -49.15 65.71 7.45
CA ARG A 169 -49.20 66.64 8.57
C ARG A 169 -48.57 68.00 8.23
N GLY A 170 -47.59 68.03 7.31
CA GLY A 170 -47.03 69.26 6.75
C GLY A 170 -47.99 70.03 5.83
N HIS A 171 -48.89 69.34 5.12
CA HIS A 171 -49.88 69.98 4.25
C HIS A 171 -51.08 70.62 4.99
N GLU A 172 -51.27 70.30 6.28
CA GLU A 172 -52.39 70.80 7.10
C GLU A 172 -52.07 72.07 7.90
N ALA A 173 -50.79 72.47 7.98
CA ALA A 173 -50.34 73.67 8.71
C ALA A 173 -50.13 74.88 7.79
N LYS A 174 -51.21 75.49 7.27
CA LYS A 174 -51.20 76.88 6.80
C LYS A 174 -51.70 77.81 7.93
N PRO A 175 -50.93 78.80 8.40
CA PRO A 175 -51.41 79.69 9.47
C PRO A 175 -52.39 80.73 8.91
N LYS A 176 -53.61 80.77 9.47
CA LYS A 176 -54.56 81.88 9.28
C LYS A 176 -54.06 83.10 10.08
N VAL A 177 -53.75 84.17 9.36
CA VAL A 177 -53.55 85.54 9.90
C VAL A 177 -54.84 85.98 10.60
N LYS A 178 -54.76 86.39 11.87
CA LYS A 178 -55.83 87.12 12.58
C LYS A 178 -55.38 88.54 12.83
N GLU A 179 -56.14 89.48 12.30
CA GLU A 179 -56.04 90.91 12.56
C GLU A 179 -57.05 91.28 13.66
N ARG A 180 -56.57 91.93 14.73
CA ARG A 180 -57.16 93.09 15.46
C ARG A 180 -56.83 93.09 16.96
N THR A 181 -56.43 94.28 17.39
CA THR A 181 -55.75 94.73 18.61
C THR A 181 -56.77 95.27 19.67
N PRO A 182 -56.37 96.00 20.74
CA PRO A 182 -55.66 95.55 21.96
C PRO A 182 -56.29 96.12 23.26
N ARG A 183 -55.93 95.61 24.47
CA ARG A 183 -55.94 96.35 25.77
C ARG A 183 -54.91 95.69 26.71
N PHE A 184 -53.77 96.33 27.00
CA PHE A 184 -53.49 97.25 28.12
C PHE A 184 -53.54 96.58 29.51
N ASN A 185 -52.38 96.11 30.02
CA ASN A 185 -51.66 96.77 31.11
C ASN A 185 -50.34 96.08 31.54
N ASP A 186 -49.30 96.93 31.63
CA ASP A 186 -48.18 97.02 32.58
C ASP A 186 -47.48 95.75 33.16
N ASP A 187 -46.28 95.48 32.62
CA ASP A 187 -44.93 95.31 33.26
C ASP A 187 -44.78 95.29 34.82
N PRO A 188 -43.66 94.79 35.44
CA PRO A 188 -42.38 94.32 34.85
C PRO A 188 -41.57 93.16 35.56
N LYS A 189 -40.57 92.61 34.82
CA LYS A 189 -39.15 92.33 35.23
C LYS A 189 -38.71 91.05 36.03
N PRO A 190 -37.38 90.68 36.07
CA PRO A 190 -36.77 89.67 35.17
C PRO A 190 -35.76 88.70 35.89
N HIS A 191 -34.84 88.10 35.11
CA HIS A 191 -33.63 87.32 35.47
C HIS A 191 -33.82 85.79 35.49
N GLY A 192 -32.89 84.96 35.02
CA GLY A 192 -31.48 85.20 34.75
C GLY A 192 -30.82 84.10 33.91
N LYS A 193 -29.57 84.39 33.58
CA LYS A 193 -28.62 83.64 32.75
C LYS A 193 -28.26 82.30 33.40
N HIS A 194 -27.86 81.29 32.60
CA HIS A 194 -26.48 80.74 32.58
C HIS A 194 -26.36 79.37 31.88
N ARG A 195 -25.65 79.38 30.74
CA ARG A 195 -24.65 78.38 30.26
C ARG A 195 -23.57 78.16 31.35
N PRO A 196 -22.86 77.02 31.54
CA PRO A 196 -21.94 76.30 30.60
C PRO A 196 -22.01 74.76 30.64
N GLU A 197 -21.67 74.01 29.57
CA GLU A 197 -20.34 73.68 28.97
C GLU A 197 -19.52 72.67 29.81
N GLU A 198 -19.09 71.58 29.17
CA GLU A 198 -17.73 70.96 29.21
C GLU A 198 -17.78 69.43 28.95
N LYS A 199 -17.17 68.97 27.84
CA LYS A 199 -15.90 68.22 27.77
C LYS A 199 -16.07 66.71 28.01
N ARG A 200 -15.28 65.79 27.45
CA ARG A 200 -14.37 65.64 26.30
C ARG A 200 -13.71 64.28 26.55
N LYS A 201 -13.43 63.51 25.49
CA LYS A 201 -12.37 62.46 25.38
C LYS A 201 -12.57 61.23 26.28
N GLY A 202 -12.28 59.99 25.87
CA GLY A 202 -11.62 59.43 24.69
C GLY A 202 -11.12 58.02 25.03
N LYS A 203 -10.31 57.43 24.14
CA LYS A 203 -9.45 56.22 24.28
C LYS A 203 -10.18 54.87 24.14
N HIS A 204 -9.98 54.05 23.09
CA HIS A 204 -8.81 53.27 22.60
C HIS A 204 -8.32 52.15 23.52
N GLY A 205 -8.17 50.95 22.93
CA GLY A 205 -7.49 49.73 23.43
C GLY A 205 -8.14 48.52 22.76
N VAL A 206 -7.58 47.97 21.67
CA VAL A 206 -6.53 46.92 21.62
C VAL A 206 -6.89 45.71 22.47
#